data_AF-S0KSG9-F1
#
_entry.id   AF-S0KSG9-F1
#
_cell.length_a   1.000
_cell.length_b   1.000
_cell.length_c   1.000
_cell.angle_alpha   90.00
_cell.angle_beta   90.00
_cell.angle_gamma   90.00
#
_symmetry.space_group_name_H-M   'P 1'
#
loop_
_entity.id
_entity.type
_entity.pdbx_description
1 polymer ?
#
loop_
_entity_poly.entity_id
_entity_poly.type
_entity_poly.pdbx_seq_one_letter_code
_entity_poly.pdbx_strand_id
1 'polypeptide(L)' 'MKWQALLTKRSERKKEKLRQKNAKLRAQGKDPLKGWNTMVDSGYGGMNTHTSKLDTTPFLLEEQNRIKKTNDKE' A
#
# COMPACT_ATOMS: atom_id res chain seq x y z
N MET A 1 13.55 9.92 30.11
CA MET A 1 12.33 9.07 30.15
C MET A 1 11.14 9.58 29.31
N LYS A 2 10.91 10.90 29.13
CA LYS A 2 9.75 11.43 28.35
C LYS A 2 9.77 11.08 26.85
N TRP A 3 10.95 11.02 26.24
CA TRP A 3 11.13 10.69 24.82
C TRP A 3 10.79 9.24 24.46
N GLN A 4 11.16 8.29 25.31
CA GLN A 4 10.82 6.87 25.10
C GLN A 4 9.30 6.67 25.12
N ALA A 5 8.60 7.30 26.07
CA ALA A 5 7.14 7.26 26.15
C ALA A 5 6.44 7.90 24.92
N LEU A 6 7.03 8.94 24.33
CA LEU A 6 6.51 9.54 23.10
C LEU A 6 6.68 8.60 21.89
N LEU A 7 7.83 7.93 21.78
CA LEU A 7 8.11 6.98 20.71
C LEU A 7 7.22 5.73 20.81
N THR A 8 7.03 5.18 22.02
CA THR A 8 6.12 4.05 22.24
C THR A 8 4.70 4.43 21.86
N LYS A 9 4.19 5.57 22.32
CA LYS A 9 2.85 6.06 21.97
C LYS A 9 2.67 6.27 20.46
N ARG A 10 3.71 6.76 19.75
CA ARG A 10 3.70 6.88 18.28
C ARG A 10 3.59 5.51 17.61
N SER A 11 4.35 4.53 18.10
CA SER A 11 4.34 3.17 17.57
C SER A 11 2.99 2.48 17.80
N GLU A 12 2.40 2.62 18.98
CA GLU A 12 1.09 2.08 19.34
C GLU A 12 -0.01 2.67 18.47
N ARG A 13 0.01 3.99 18.25
CA ARG A 13 -0.91 4.66 17.33
C ARG A 13 -0.79 4.12 15.90
N LYS A 14 0.44 3.83 15.45
CA LYS A 14 0.67 3.23 14.12
C LYS A 14 0.11 1.81 14.04
N LYS A 15 0.33 0.99 15.07
CA LYS A 15 -0.21 -0.37 15.18
C LYS A 15 -1.74 -0.36 15.16
N GLU A 16 -2.38 0.56 15.87
CA GLU A 16 -3.83 0.70 15.89
C GLU A 16 -4.39 1.03 14.49
N LYS A 17 -3.80 2.02 13.81
CA LYS A 17 -4.18 2.34 12.43
C LYS A 17 -4.04 1.16 11.47
N LEU A 18 -2.97 0.37 11.62
CA LEU A 18 -2.77 -0.84 10.82
C LEU A 18 -3.82 -1.91 11.12
N ARG A 19 -4.17 -2.13 12.39
CA ARG A 19 -5.24 -3.07 12.78
C ARG A 19 -6.58 -2.70 12.16
N GLN A 20 -6.96 -1.42 12.22
CA GLN A 20 -8.20 -0.94 11.60
C GLN A 20 -8.18 -1.09 10.08
N LYS A 21 -7.07 -0.78 9.42
CA LYS A 21 -6.92 -0.98 7.97
C LYS A 21 -7.04 -2.47 7.61
N ASN A 22 -6.38 -3.34 8.36
CA ASN A 22 -6.43 -4.78 8.14
C ASN A 22 -7.84 -5.35 8.36
N ALA A 23 -8.56 -4.87 9.36
CA ALA A 23 -9.97 -5.25 9.58
C ALA A 23 -10.86 -4.85 8.40
N LYS A 24 -10.69 -3.64 7.87
CA LYS A 24 -11.41 -3.18 6.66
C LYS A 24 -11.09 -4.03 5.44
N LEU A 25 -9.83 -4.41 5.24
CA LEU A 25 -9.43 -5.27 4.13
C LEU A 25 -10.06 -6.66 4.24
N ARG A 26 -10.07 -7.26 5.45
CA ARG A 26 -10.73 -8.56 5.68
C ARG A 26 -12.24 -8.49 5.43
N ALA A 27 -12.90 -7.40 5.82
CA ALA A 27 -14.31 -7.19 5.52
C ALA A 27 -14.60 -7.09 4.00
N GLN A 28 -13.61 -6.69 3.21
CA GLN A 28 -13.67 -6.68 1.73
C GLN A 28 -13.26 -8.03 1.12
N GLY A 29 -13.01 -9.08 1.92
CA GLY A 29 -12.54 -10.38 1.47
C GLY A 29 -11.05 -10.44 1.11
N LYS A 30 -10.28 -9.37 1.40
CA LYS A 30 -8.84 -9.31 1.13
C LYS A 30 -8.06 -9.69 2.38
N ASP A 31 -7.17 -10.67 2.28
CA ASP A 31 -6.30 -11.04 3.41
C ASP A 31 -5.00 -10.22 3.41
N PRO A 32 -4.81 -9.29 4.38
CA PRO A 32 -3.60 -8.49 4.49
C PRO A 32 -2.34 -9.29 4.87
N LEU A 33 -2.49 -10.57 5.22
CA LEU A 33 -1.39 -11.48 5.56
C LEU A 33 -1.14 -12.55 4.49
N LYS A 34 -1.81 -12.48 3.31
CA LYS A 34 -1.66 -13.45 2.20
C LYS A 34 -0.23 -13.55 1.63
N GLY A 35 0.66 -12.61 1.99
CA GLY A 35 2.05 -12.55 1.54
C GLY A 35 2.32 -11.27 0.72
N TRP A 36 3.47 -11.24 0.04
CA TRP A 36 3.71 -10.21 -0.97
C TRP A 36 2.89 -10.56 -2.21
N ASN A 37 2.05 -9.63 -2.68
CA ASN A 37 1.47 -9.74 -4.01
C ASN A 37 2.58 -9.99 -5.03
N THR A 38 2.29 -10.76 -6.07
CA THR A 38 3.22 -11.03 -7.17
C THR A 38 3.85 -9.71 -7.63
N MET A 39 5.18 -9.62 -7.52
CA MET A 39 5.91 -8.42 -7.91
C MET A 39 5.83 -8.32 -9.43
N VAL A 40 4.93 -7.47 -9.92
CA VAL A 40 4.83 -7.17 -11.35
C VAL A 40 5.97 -6.22 -11.69
N ASP A 41 6.96 -6.70 -12.45
CA ASP A 41 7.95 -5.84 -13.07
C ASP A 41 7.28 -5.03 -14.18
N SER A 42 6.69 -3.90 -13.78
CA SER A 42 6.07 -2.97 -14.71
C SER A 42 7.10 -2.11 -15.45
N GLY A 43 8.40 -2.28 -15.21
CA GLY A 43 9.46 -1.40 -15.72
C GLY A 43 9.46 0.02 -15.12
N TYR A 44 8.41 0.40 -14.38
CA TYR A 44 8.25 1.68 -13.72
C TYR A 44 8.50 1.51 -12.22
N GLY A 45 9.77 1.32 -11.86
CA GLY A 45 10.19 1.32 -10.46
C GLY A 45 9.75 2.61 -9.77
N GLY A 46 8.85 2.53 -8.80
CA GLY A 46 8.42 3.70 -8.03
C GLY A 46 7.58 4.70 -8.83
N MET A 47 6.45 4.29 -9.39
CA MET A 47 5.45 5.19 -10.00
C MET A 47 5.05 6.39 -9.10
N ASN A 48 5.27 6.30 -7.79
CA ASN A 48 5.05 7.42 -6.85
C ASN A 48 6.07 8.56 -6.98
N THR A 49 7.19 8.35 -7.69
CA THR A 49 8.24 9.37 -7.91
C THR A 49 8.35 9.80 -9.38
N HIS A 50 7.35 9.49 -10.23
CA HIS A 50 7.32 10.02 -11.59
C HIS A 50 7.01 11.52 -11.57
N THR A 51 8.06 12.32 -11.39
CA THR A 51 8.08 13.78 -11.53
C THR A 51 8.38 14.18 -12.97
N SER A 52 7.70 13.58 -13.94
CA SER A 52 7.82 14.01 -15.33
C SER A 52 7.05 15.31 -15.56
N LYS A 53 7.56 16.19 -16.43
CA LYS A 53 6.95 17.47 -16.81
C LYS A 53 5.62 17.32 -17.58
N LEU A 54 5.13 16.09 -17.73
CA LEU A 54 3.95 15.70 -18.48
C LEU A 54 2.98 15.02 -17.52
N ASP A 55 1.68 15.28 -17.67
CA ASP A 55 0.66 14.60 -16.87
C ASP A 55 0.59 13.12 -17.26
N THR A 56 1.27 12.28 -16.46
CA THR A 56 1.28 10.83 -16.61
C THR A 56 0.27 10.15 -15.69
N THR A 57 -0.53 10.92 -14.92
CA THR A 57 -1.49 10.38 -13.95
C THR A 57 -2.51 9.39 -14.54
N PRO A 58 -3.10 9.60 -15.74
CA PRO A 58 -4.05 8.63 -16.28
C PRO A 58 -3.39 7.29 -16.63
N PHE A 59 -2.20 7.33 -17.21
CA PHE A 59 -1.41 6.13 -17.53
C PHE A 59 -1.03 5.37 -16.26
N LEU A 60 -0.52 6.08 -15.25
CA LEU A 60 -0.13 5.47 -13.97
C LEU A 60 -1.34 4.85 -13.25
N LEU A 61 -2.51 5.49 -13.33
CA LEU A 61 -3.75 4.96 -12.76
C LEU A 61 -4.21 3.69 -13.48
N GLU A 62 -4.10 3.65 -14.81
CA GLU A 62 -4.45 2.48 -15.61
C GLU A 62 -3.54 1.29 -15.27
N GLU A 63 -2.23 1.51 -15.22
CA GLU A 63 -1.25 0.47 -14.87
C GLU A 63 -1.46 -0.05 -13.43
N GLN A 64 -1.74 0.82 -12.47
CA GLN A 64 -2.10 0.40 -11.11
C GLN A 64 -3.38 -0.46 -11.08
N ASN A 65 -4.39 -0.11 -11.87
CA ASN A 65 -5.62 -0.88 -11.96
C ASN A 65 -5.41 -2.25 -12.63
N ARG A 66 -4.50 -2.35 -13.61
CA ARG A 66 -4.11 -3.62 -14.23
C ARG A 66 -3.42 -4.54 -13.22
N ILE A 67 -2.43 -4.03 -12.49
CA ILE A 67 -1.72 -4.76 -11.42
C ILE A 67 -2.68 -5.19 -10.30
N LYS A 68 -3.66 -4.35 -9.94
CA LYS A 68 -4.69 -4.72 -8.97
C LYS A 68 -5.53 -5.90 -9.46
N LYS A 69 -5.94 -5.89 -10.74
CA LYS A 69 -6.72 -6.99 -11.33
C LYS A 69 -5.93 -8.30 -11.41
N THR A 70 -4.62 -8.27 -11.64
CA THR A 70 -3.81 -9.50 -11.64
C THR A 70 -3.72 -10.08 -10.22
N ASN A 71 -3.48 -9.23 -9.22
CA ASN A 71 -3.39 -9.66 -7.81
C ASN A 71 -4.73 -10.14 -7.22
N ASP A 72 -5.86 -9.60 -7.67
CA ASP A 72 -7.20 -10.01 -7.21
C ASP A 72 -7.69 -11.30 -7.91
N LYS A 73 -7.00 -11.79 -8.97
CA LYS A 73 -7.37 -13.01 -9.73
C LYS A 73 -6.68 -14.29 -9.23
N GLU A 74 -5.68 -14.18 -8.37
CA GLU A 74 -5.01 -15.29 -7.64
C GLU A 74 -5.55 -15.40 -6.20
#